data_AF-A0A8C0SJ37-F1
#
_entry.id   AF-A0A8C0SJ37-F1
#
_cell.length_a   1.000
_cell.length_b   1.000
_cell.length_c   1.000
_cell.angle_alpha   90.00
_cell.angle_beta   90.00
_cell.angle_gamma   90.00
#
_symmetry.space_group_name_H-M   'P 1'
#
loop_
_entity.id
_entity.type
_entity.pdbx_description
1 polymer ?
#
loop_
_entity_poly.entity_id
_entity_poly.type
_entity_poly.pdbx_seq_one_letter_code
_entity_poly.pdbx_strand_id
1 'polypeptide(L)'
;MEGGDGGVAVAGHGALGCGAAAATVRELLQDECYSDFLNEDFDVKTYTSQSIHQAVIAEQLAKLAQGISQLDKELHLQVVARHEDLLAQATGIESLEGVLQMMQTRIGALQGAVDRMKAKIVEPYNKIVARTAQLARLQVACDLLRRIIRILYLTKRLQGQLQGGSREITKAAQSLNELAFQIMYHSEFAKAPSHHLPLWFILDQHWHG
;
A
#
# COMPACT_ATOMS: atom_id res chain seq x y z
N MET A 1 8.36 -16.80 34.64
CA MET A 1 7.66 -15.79 35.46
C MET A 1 6.85 -14.97 34.48
N GLU A 2 5.65 -15.48 34.18
CA GLU A 2 4.36 -14.87 34.55
C GLU A 2 3.97 -13.80 33.50
N GLY A 3 2.84 -13.84 32.82
CA GLY A 3 1.65 -14.68 32.91
C GLY A 3 0.54 -14.10 32.00
N GLY A 4 -0.60 -14.80 31.94
CA GLY A 4 -1.91 -14.31 31.49
C GLY A 4 -2.10 -14.34 29.97
N ASP A 5 -2.73 -15.35 29.36
CA ASP A 5 -4.08 -15.89 29.55
C ASP A 5 -5.20 -14.86 29.29
N GLY A 6 -6.17 -15.26 28.48
CA GLY A 6 -7.27 -14.41 28.03
C GLY A 6 -7.72 -14.61 26.59
N GLY A 7 -7.58 -15.82 26.04
CA GLY A 7 -8.36 -16.22 24.88
C GLY A 7 -9.83 -16.33 25.29
N VAL A 8 -10.57 -15.23 25.22
CA VAL A 8 -12.02 -15.22 25.48
C VAL A 8 -12.68 -15.97 24.33
N ALA A 9 -12.87 -17.27 24.54
CA ALA A 9 -13.84 -18.05 23.81
C ALA A 9 -15.20 -17.39 24.08
N VAL A 10 -15.67 -16.56 23.14
CA VAL A 10 -17.03 -16.04 23.10
C VAL A 10 -17.93 -17.25 22.84
N ALA A 11 -18.27 -17.95 23.92
CA ALA A 11 -19.30 -18.97 23.90
C ALA A 11 -20.60 -18.26 23.53
N GLY A 12 -21.07 -18.50 22.31
CA GLY A 12 -22.38 -18.07 21.84
C GLY A 12 -23.48 -18.72 22.68
N HIS A 13 -23.76 -18.14 23.85
CA HIS A 13 -24.83 -18.55 24.74
C HIS A 13 -26.17 -17.86 24.40
N GLY A 14 -26.19 -16.87 23.49
CA GLY A 14 -27.41 -16.14 23.12
C GLY A 14 -28.37 -16.87 22.18
N ALA A 15 -27.92 -17.90 21.47
CA ALA A 15 -28.73 -18.55 20.43
C ALA A 15 -29.83 -19.48 20.96
N LEU A 16 -29.65 -20.07 22.16
CA LEU A 16 -30.59 -21.04 22.71
C LEU A 16 -31.83 -20.38 23.35
N GLY A 17 -31.70 -19.17 23.91
CA GLY A 17 -32.82 -18.46 24.52
C GLY A 17 -33.76 -17.79 23.51
N CYS A 18 -33.21 -17.27 22.41
CA CYS A 18 -33.98 -16.51 21.44
C CYS A 18 -34.93 -17.37 20.60
N GLY A 19 -34.54 -18.60 20.27
CA GLY A 19 -35.38 -19.54 19.53
C GLY A 19 -36.58 -20.01 20.35
N ALA A 20 -36.40 -20.20 21.66
CA ALA A 20 -37.44 -20.62 22.58
C ALA A 20 -38.45 -19.50 22.85
N ALA A 21 -37.99 -18.28 23.11
CA ALA A 21 -38.84 -17.10 23.37
C ALA A 21 -39.72 -16.70 22.16
N ALA A 22 -39.17 -16.76 20.95
CA ALA A 22 -39.96 -16.50 19.74
C ALA A 22 -40.94 -17.64 19.42
N ALA A 23 -40.64 -18.86 19.87
CA ALA A 23 -41.55 -19.98 19.77
C ALA A 23 -42.71 -19.87 20.78
N THR A 24 -42.46 -19.41 22.01
CA THR A 24 -43.50 -19.23 23.05
C THR A 24 -44.47 -18.11 22.72
N VAL A 25 -44.02 -16.97 22.19
CA VAL A 25 -44.94 -15.91 21.70
C VAL A 25 -45.78 -16.43 20.54
N ARG A 26 -45.19 -17.19 19.63
CA ARG A 26 -45.91 -17.77 18.49
C ARG A 26 -46.94 -18.81 18.94
N GLU A 27 -46.62 -19.60 19.94
CA GLU A 27 -47.50 -20.59 20.55
C GLU A 27 -48.66 -19.92 21.31
N LEU A 28 -48.39 -18.82 22.03
CA LEU A 28 -49.43 -17.99 22.65
C LEU A 28 -50.42 -17.43 21.61
N LEU A 29 -49.91 -16.92 20.49
CA LEU A 29 -50.74 -16.36 19.41
C LEU A 29 -51.47 -17.41 18.56
N GLN A 30 -51.15 -18.70 18.72
CA GLN A 30 -51.85 -19.81 18.08
C GLN A 30 -53.05 -20.32 18.88
N ASP A 31 -53.24 -19.86 20.12
CA ASP A 31 -54.40 -20.20 20.92
C ASP A 31 -55.66 -19.59 20.27
N GLU A 32 -56.69 -20.42 20.05
CA GLU A 32 -57.92 -20.02 19.38
C GLU A 32 -58.62 -18.86 20.09
N CYS A 33 -58.39 -18.69 21.41
CA CYS A 33 -58.96 -17.56 22.16
C CYS A 33 -58.39 -16.19 21.76
N TYR A 34 -57.23 -16.14 21.09
CA TYR A 34 -56.64 -14.90 20.59
C TYR A 34 -56.82 -14.69 19.08
N SER A 35 -57.27 -15.71 18.35
CA SER A 35 -57.42 -15.67 16.89
C SER A 35 -58.35 -14.56 16.41
N ASP A 36 -59.45 -14.31 17.14
CA ASP A 36 -60.39 -13.23 16.86
C ASP A 36 -59.72 -11.85 16.88
N PHE A 37 -58.76 -11.63 17.78
CA PHE A 37 -58.02 -10.36 17.91
C PHE A 37 -56.95 -10.16 16.83
N LEU A 38 -56.58 -11.21 16.09
CA LEU A 38 -55.59 -11.16 15.02
C LEU A 38 -56.21 -10.85 13.65
N ASN A 39 -57.54 -10.86 13.56
CA ASN A 39 -58.26 -10.55 12.33
C ASN A 39 -58.26 -9.03 12.06
N GLU A 40 -58.01 -8.64 10.80
CA GLU A 40 -57.98 -7.22 10.40
C GLU A 40 -59.34 -6.51 10.56
N ASP A 41 -60.44 -7.27 10.49
CA ASP A 41 -61.82 -6.79 10.62
C ASP A 41 -62.40 -6.96 12.05
N PHE A 42 -61.55 -7.11 13.07
CA PHE A 42 -62.02 -7.32 14.44
C PHE A 42 -62.92 -6.19 14.94
N ASP A 43 -64.21 -6.48 15.14
CA ASP A 43 -65.17 -5.55 15.69
C ASP A 43 -65.39 -5.79 17.19
N VAL A 44 -64.79 -4.91 17.99
CA VAL A 44 -64.92 -4.86 19.45
C VAL A 44 -66.39 -4.85 19.89
N LYS A 45 -67.28 -4.18 19.17
CA LYS A 45 -68.69 -4.03 19.58
C LYS A 45 -69.44 -5.35 19.44
N THR A 46 -69.26 -6.03 18.31
CA THR A 46 -69.86 -7.35 18.05
C THR A 46 -69.29 -8.41 18.99
N TYR A 47 -67.96 -8.43 19.19
CA TYR A 47 -67.29 -9.34 20.11
C TYR A 47 -67.73 -9.14 21.57
N THR A 48 -67.81 -7.88 22.02
CA THR A 48 -68.26 -7.56 23.38
C THR A 48 -69.71 -7.98 23.57
N SER A 49 -70.60 -7.62 22.64
CA SER A 49 -72.03 -8.00 22.68
C SER A 49 -72.22 -9.52 22.76
N GLN A 50 -71.51 -10.28 21.93
CA GLN A 50 -71.54 -11.75 21.92
C GLN A 50 -71.04 -12.35 23.25
N SER A 51 -69.97 -11.78 23.82
CA SER A 51 -69.43 -12.18 25.12
C SER A 51 -70.37 -11.86 26.28
N ILE A 52 -71.14 -10.75 26.22
CA ILE A 52 -72.20 -10.42 27.18
C ILE A 52 -73.35 -11.42 27.08
N HIS A 53 -73.81 -11.70 25.86
CA HIS A 53 -74.90 -12.63 25.61
C HIS A 53 -74.57 -14.07 26.06
N GLN A 54 -73.32 -14.49 25.92
CA GLN A 54 -72.83 -15.78 26.38
C GLN A 54 -72.46 -15.79 27.88
N ALA A 55 -72.54 -14.64 28.58
CA ALA A 55 -72.19 -14.47 29.99
C ALA A 55 -70.73 -14.85 30.35
N VAL A 56 -69.80 -14.75 29.39
CA VAL A 56 -68.38 -15.15 29.54
C VAL A 56 -67.40 -13.97 29.68
N ILE A 57 -67.90 -12.73 29.78
CA ILE A 57 -67.08 -11.50 29.82
C ILE A 57 -65.94 -11.57 30.85
N ALA A 58 -66.24 -12.01 32.09
CA ALA A 58 -65.26 -12.03 33.17
C ALA A 58 -64.13 -13.04 32.89
N GLU A 59 -64.44 -14.17 32.26
CA GLU A 59 -63.47 -15.18 31.86
C GLU A 59 -62.59 -14.66 30.71
N GLN A 60 -63.18 -13.99 29.71
CA GLN A 60 -62.42 -13.42 28.59
C GLN A 60 -61.49 -12.28 29.02
N LEU A 61 -61.94 -11.41 29.94
CA LEU A 61 -61.09 -10.38 30.55
C LEU A 61 -59.94 -10.97 31.36
N ALA A 62 -60.19 -12.06 32.11
CA ALA A 62 -59.16 -12.75 32.85
C ALA A 62 -58.11 -13.39 31.92
N LYS A 63 -58.56 -14.03 30.83
CA LYS A 63 -57.67 -14.60 29.80
C LYS A 63 -56.84 -13.52 29.10
N LEU A 64 -57.44 -12.39 28.73
CA LEU A 64 -56.71 -11.28 28.11
C LEU A 64 -55.67 -10.68 29.05
N ALA A 65 -56.03 -10.45 30.33
CA ALA A 65 -55.09 -9.95 31.33
C ALA A 65 -53.92 -10.92 31.56
N GLN A 66 -54.20 -12.23 31.53
CA GLN A 66 -53.18 -13.27 31.59
C GLN A 66 -52.28 -13.26 30.34
N GLY A 67 -52.85 -13.18 29.14
CA GLY A 67 -52.10 -13.10 27.88
C GLY A 67 -51.19 -11.88 27.80
N ILE A 68 -51.69 -10.70 28.22
CA ILE A 68 -50.89 -9.47 28.32
C ILE A 68 -49.72 -9.65 29.28
N SER A 69 -49.96 -10.22 30.46
CA SER A 69 -48.91 -10.45 31.46
C SER A 69 -47.86 -11.46 30.97
N GLN A 70 -48.27 -12.47 30.21
CA GLN A 70 -47.36 -13.44 29.60
C GLN A 70 -46.53 -12.82 28.47
N LEU A 71 -47.15 -12.00 27.62
CA LEU A 71 -46.46 -11.28 26.54
C LEU A 71 -45.46 -10.27 27.10
N ASP A 72 -45.82 -9.53 28.15
CA ASP A 72 -44.93 -8.59 28.84
C ASP A 72 -43.69 -9.29 29.43
N LYS A 73 -43.91 -10.43 30.09
CA LYS A 73 -42.82 -11.26 30.62
C LYS A 73 -41.89 -11.76 29.52
N GLU A 74 -42.45 -12.26 28.42
CA GLU A 74 -41.66 -12.80 27.31
C GLU A 74 -40.92 -11.69 26.54
N LEU A 75 -41.55 -10.53 26.36
CA LEU A 75 -40.92 -9.35 25.77
C LEU A 75 -39.75 -8.87 26.62
N HIS A 76 -39.91 -8.81 27.95
CA HIS A 76 -38.83 -8.47 28.86
C HIS A 76 -37.67 -9.48 28.77
N LEU A 77 -37.96 -10.78 28.74
CA LEU A 77 -36.95 -11.83 28.57
C LEU A 77 -36.20 -11.68 27.25
N GLN A 78 -36.88 -11.38 26.14
CA GLN A 78 -36.22 -11.15 24.85
C GLN A 78 -35.34 -9.90 24.85
N VAL A 79 -35.80 -8.82 25.45
CA VAL A 79 -35.04 -7.57 25.57
C VAL A 79 -33.77 -7.81 26.39
N VAL A 80 -33.89 -8.45 27.55
CA VAL A 80 -32.75 -8.77 28.41
C VAL A 80 -31.81 -9.78 27.75
N ALA A 81 -32.32 -10.79 27.05
CA ALA A 81 -31.49 -11.78 26.38
C ALA A 81 -30.64 -11.18 25.25
N ARG A 82 -31.16 -10.19 24.51
CA ARG A 82 -30.46 -9.61 23.36
C ARG A 82 -29.60 -8.38 23.69
N HIS A 83 -29.81 -7.72 24.84
CA HIS A 83 -29.10 -6.48 25.14
C HIS A 83 -27.60 -6.68 25.37
N GLU A 84 -27.19 -7.78 26.02
CA GLU A 84 -25.78 -8.12 26.26
C GLU A 84 -25.08 -8.39 24.94
N ASP A 85 -25.70 -9.16 24.05
CA ASP A 85 -25.13 -9.47 22.74
C ASP A 85 -24.96 -8.21 21.87
N LEU A 86 -25.95 -7.31 21.89
CA LEU A 86 -25.89 -6.06 21.13
C LEU A 86 -24.84 -5.09 21.70
N LEU A 87 -24.71 -5.01 23.03
CA LEU A 87 -23.67 -4.22 23.70
C LEU A 87 -22.28 -4.80 23.44
N ALA A 88 -22.12 -6.12 23.49
CA ALA A 88 -20.88 -6.80 23.16
C ALA A 88 -20.47 -6.56 21.70
N GLN A 89 -21.44 -6.59 20.76
CA GLN A 89 -21.20 -6.25 19.36
C GLN A 89 -20.79 -4.78 19.19
N ALA A 90 -21.49 -3.84 19.84
CA ALA A 90 -21.15 -2.41 19.79
C ALA A 90 -19.74 -2.14 20.33
N THR A 91 -19.39 -2.75 21.46
CA THR A 91 -18.05 -2.66 22.06
C THR A 91 -16.99 -3.30 21.13
N GLY A 92 -17.34 -4.41 20.48
CA GLY A 92 -16.48 -5.05 19.49
C GLY A 92 -16.17 -4.14 18.30
N ILE A 93 -17.18 -3.43 17.78
CA ILE A 93 -17.05 -2.46 16.69
C ILE A 93 -16.15 -1.29 17.12
N GLU A 94 -16.34 -0.74 18.33
CA GLU A 94 -15.49 0.33 18.87
C GLU A 94 -14.01 -0.11 18.97
N SER A 95 -13.77 -1.34 19.42
CA SER A 95 -12.40 -1.89 19.47
C SER A 95 -11.76 -1.99 18.08
N LEU A 96 -12.55 -2.41 17.08
CA LEU A 96 -12.09 -2.55 15.70
C LEU A 96 -11.78 -1.19 15.08
N GLU A 97 -12.59 -0.17 15.37
CA GLU A 97 -12.33 1.21 14.97
C GLU A 97 -10.99 1.71 15.55
N GLY A 98 -10.69 1.41 16.82
CA GLY A 98 -9.39 1.69 17.42
C GLY A 98 -8.22 1.01 16.69
N VAL A 99 -8.37 -0.26 16.31
CA VAL A 99 -7.37 -1.00 15.53
C VAL A 99 -7.18 -0.40 14.14
N LEU A 100 -8.27 -0.04 13.45
CA LEU A 100 -8.23 0.60 12.13
C LEU A 100 -7.53 1.96 12.19
N GLN A 101 -7.81 2.76 13.21
CA GLN A 101 -7.15 4.05 13.42
C GLN A 101 -5.64 3.88 13.66
N MET A 102 -5.25 2.86 14.44
CA MET A 102 -3.85 2.51 14.64
C MET A 102 -3.18 2.05 13.34
N MET A 103 -3.87 1.24 12.52
CA MET A 103 -3.36 0.83 11.21
C MET A 103 -3.17 2.03 10.29
N GLN A 104 -4.15 2.94 10.22
CA GLN A 104 -4.06 4.15 9.40
C GLN A 104 -2.85 5.00 9.79
N THR A 105 -2.61 5.17 11.09
CA THR A 105 -1.43 5.90 11.60
C THR A 105 -0.12 5.22 11.20
N ARG A 106 -0.05 3.89 11.31
CA ARG A 106 1.15 3.12 10.92
C ARG A 106 1.40 3.15 9.42
N ILE A 107 0.36 3.07 8.60
CA ILE A 107 0.44 3.21 7.14
C ILE A 107 0.97 4.60 6.79
N GLY A 108 0.47 5.66 7.42
CA GLY A 108 0.98 7.03 7.23
C GLY A 108 2.46 7.15 7.59
N ALA A 109 2.89 6.55 8.70
CA ALA A 109 4.30 6.53 9.10
C ALA A 109 5.18 5.77 8.10
N LEU A 110 4.71 4.63 7.59
CA LEU A 110 5.40 3.82 6.59
C LEU A 110 5.54 4.59 5.27
N GLN A 111 4.46 5.23 4.81
CA GLN A 111 4.47 6.07 3.61
C GLN A 111 5.52 7.18 3.73
N GLY A 112 5.55 7.88 4.87
CA GLY A 112 6.58 8.90 5.13
C GLY A 112 8.00 8.33 5.18
N ALA A 113 8.19 7.09 5.66
CA ALA A 113 9.50 6.43 5.65
C ALA A 113 9.96 6.10 4.22
N VAL A 114 9.05 5.60 3.38
CA VAL A 114 9.31 5.33 1.97
C VAL A 114 9.67 6.61 1.22
N ASP A 115 8.95 7.71 1.44
CA ASP A 115 9.24 8.99 0.79
C ASP A 115 10.63 9.52 1.19
N ARG A 116 11.01 9.40 2.48
CA ARG A 116 12.36 9.73 2.94
C ARG A 116 13.43 8.83 2.31
N MET A 117 13.16 7.54 2.17
CA MET A 117 14.09 6.61 1.50
C MET A 117 14.26 6.97 0.03
N LYS A 118 13.16 7.27 -0.68
CA LYS A 118 13.19 7.70 -2.07
C LYS A 118 14.05 8.96 -2.23
N ALA A 119 13.89 9.96 -1.35
CA ALA A 119 14.71 11.16 -1.37
C ALA A 119 16.20 10.84 -1.15
N LYS A 120 16.52 9.96 -0.20
CA LYS A 120 17.89 9.51 0.10
C LYS A 120 18.54 8.65 -0.99
N ILE A 121 17.77 8.17 -1.98
CA ILE A 121 18.29 7.30 -3.05
C ILE A 121 18.31 8.05 -4.39
N VAL A 122 17.18 8.64 -4.78
CA VAL A 122 16.99 9.24 -6.11
C VAL A 122 17.86 10.47 -6.29
N GLU A 123 17.93 11.35 -5.28
CA GLU A 123 18.72 12.58 -5.40
C GLU A 123 20.24 12.28 -5.48
N PRO A 124 20.83 11.43 -4.62
CA PRO A 124 22.22 11.01 -4.78
C PRO A 124 22.48 10.28 -6.10
N TYR A 125 21.57 9.42 -6.55
CA TYR A 125 21.69 8.76 -7.84
C TYR A 125 21.80 9.76 -8.99
N ASN A 126 20.90 10.75 -9.05
CA ASN A 126 20.95 11.80 -10.08
C ASN A 126 22.24 12.62 -10.02
N LYS A 127 22.75 12.91 -8.81
CA LYS A 127 24.04 13.58 -8.62
C LYS A 127 25.20 12.73 -9.15
N ILE A 128 25.20 11.42 -8.91
CA ILE A 128 26.22 10.50 -9.44
C ILE A 128 26.16 10.47 -10.96
N VAL A 129 24.98 10.29 -11.56
CA VAL A 129 24.81 10.29 -13.02
C VAL A 129 25.36 11.58 -13.65
N ALA A 130 25.01 12.74 -13.08
CA ALA A 130 25.50 14.03 -13.57
C ALA A 130 27.02 14.17 -13.45
N ARG A 131 27.59 13.77 -12.31
CA ARG A 131 29.06 13.82 -12.08
C ARG A 131 29.81 12.84 -12.97
N THR A 132 29.28 11.63 -13.20
CA THR A 132 29.88 10.66 -14.12
C THR A 132 29.87 11.18 -15.57
N ALA A 133 28.78 11.83 -15.99
CA ALA A 133 28.73 12.48 -17.31
C ALA A 133 29.75 13.63 -17.41
N GLN A 134 29.89 14.44 -16.36
CA GLN A 134 30.89 15.50 -16.30
C GLN A 134 32.32 14.93 -16.35
N LEU A 135 32.59 13.86 -15.60
CA LEU A 135 33.89 13.18 -15.59
C LEU A 135 34.23 12.63 -16.98
N ALA A 136 33.28 11.99 -17.67
CA ALA A 136 33.49 11.51 -19.03
C ALA A 136 33.85 12.64 -20.00
N ARG A 137 33.18 13.79 -19.90
CA ARG A 137 33.52 14.99 -20.70
C ARG A 137 34.91 15.53 -20.37
N LEU A 138 35.29 15.54 -19.09
CA LEU A 138 36.63 15.95 -18.66
C LEU A 138 37.73 14.99 -19.15
N GLN A 139 37.47 13.69 -19.13
CA GLN A 139 38.40 12.69 -19.67
C GLN A 139 38.65 12.92 -21.16
N VAL A 140 37.58 13.10 -21.94
CA VAL A 140 37.70 13.46 -23.36
C VAL A 140 38.49 14.75 -23.55
N ALA A 141 38.22 15.79 -22.77
CA ALA A 141 38.98 17.04 -22.83
C ALA A 141 40.46 16.86 -22.49
N CYS A 142 40.78 16.10 -21.44
CA CYS A 142 42.16 15.77 -21.07
C CYS A 142 42.88 14.99 -22.17
N ASP A 143 42.21 14.03 -22.82
CA ASP A 143 42.79 13.28 -23.92
C ASP A 143 43.03 14.17 -25.14
N LEU A 144 42.12 15.10 -25.45
CA LEU A 144 42.33 16.10 -26.48
C LEU A 144 43.55 16.99 -26.16
N LEU A 145 43.69 17.44 -24.91
CA LEU A 145 44.85 18.24 -24.49
C LEU A 145 46.17 17.48 -24.63
N ARG A 146 46.24 16.22 -24.17
CA ARG A 146 47.45 15.38 -24.33
C ARG A 146 47.83 15.24 -25.81
N ARG A 147 46.85 15.08 -26.69
CA ARG A 147 47.06 15.00 -28.14
C ARG A 147 47.58 16.30 -28.71
N ILE A 148 46.98 17.43 -28.35
CA ILE A 148 47.45 18.76 -28.77
C ILE A 148 48.91 18.95 -28.37
N ILE A 149 49.26 18.66 -27.12
CA ILE A 149 50.65 18.74 -26.64
C ILE A 149 51.59 17.88 -27.50
N ARG A 150 51.20 16.65 -27.80
CA ARG A 150 52.00 15.73 -28.62
C ARG A 150 52.18 16.23 -30.05
N ILE A 151 51.11 16.75 -30.68
CA ILE A 151 51.16 17.34 -32.02
C ILE A 151 52.05 18.58 -32.05
N LEU A 152 51.93 19.46 -31.05
CA LEU A 152 52.76 20.66 -30.93
C LEU A 152 54.25 20.28 -30.78
N TYR A 153 54.56 19.28 -29.96
CA TYR A 153 55.91 18.76 -29.80
C TYR A 153 56.48 18.23 -31.13
N LEU A 154 55.72 17.37 -31.82
CA LEU A 154 56.16 16.78 -33.09
C LEU A 154 56.31 17.83 -34.19
N THR A 155 55.41 18.82 -34.25
CA THR A 155 55.49 19.96 -35.18
C THR A 155 56.75 20.77 -34.93
N LYS A 156 57.06 21.10 -33.67
CA LYS A 156 58.27 21.83 -33.31
C LYS A 156 59.54 21.06 -33.66
N ARG A 157 59.54 19.73 -33.40
CA ARG A 157 60.66 18.85 -33.79
C ARG A 157 60.85 18.82 -35.29
N LEU A 158 59.77 18.70 -36.06
CA LEU A 158 59.78 18.72 -37.52
C LEU A 158 60.33 20.04 -38.06
N GLN A 159 59.89 21.17 -37.52
CA GLN A 159 60.42 22.50 -37.89
C GLN A 159 61.93 22.59 -37.67
N GLY A 160 62.44 22.08 -36.54
CA GLY A 160 63.88 22.03 -36.28
C GLY A 160 64.65 21.13 -37.27
N GLN A 161 64.08 19.99 -37.65
CA GLN A 161 64.68 19.08 -38.64
C GLN A 161 64.72 19.71 -40.05
N LEU A 162 63.68 20.44 -40.44
CA LEU A 162 63.64 21.14 -41.73
C LEU A 162 64.67 22.26 -41.82
N GLN A 163 64.97 22.95 -40.71
CA GLN A 163 66.03 23.96 -40.65
C GLN A 163 67.45 23.35 -40.77
N GLY A 164 67.60 22.05 -40.47
CA GLY A 164 68.86 21.31 -40.62
C GLY A 164 69.25 20.97 -42.08
N GLY A 165 68.42 21.35 -43.06
CA GLY A 165 68.71 21.15 -44.49
C GLY A 165 68.69 19.69 -44.93
N SER A 166 69.39 19.37 -46.03
CA SER A 166 69.28 18.04 -46.67
C SER A 166 69.69 16.86 -45.80
N ARG A 167 70.54 17.10 -44.79
CA ARG A 167 71.08 16.08 -43.89
C ARG A 167 70.03 15.48 -42.95
N GLU A 168 68.93 16.19 -42.69
CA GLU A 168 67.90 15.79 -41.73
C GLU A 168 66.57 15.38 -42.39
N ILE A 169 66.50 15.33 -43.73
CA ILE A 169 65.27 15.04 -44.50
C ILE A 169 64.65 13.70 -44.10
N THR A 170 65.45 12.65 -43.91
CA THR A 170 64.94 11.33 -43.52
C THR A 170 64.27 11.37 -42.14
N LYS A 171 64.80 12.16 -41.20
CA LYS A 171 64.20 12.31 -39.86
C LYS A 171 62.96 13.21 -39.90
N ALA A 172 62.93 14.21 -40.78
CA ALA A 172 61.76 15.02 -41.03
C ALA A 172 60.60 14.19 -41.61
N ALA A 173 60.89 13.31 -42.58
CA ALA A 173 59.91 12.39 -43.15
C ALA A 173 59.31 11.44 -42.08
N GLN A 174 60.15 10.93 -41.16
CA GLN A 174 59.68 10.12 -40.04
C GLN A 174 58.76 10.90 -39.08
N SER A 175 59.15 12.11 -38.68
CA SER A 175 58.31 12.97 -37.83
C SER A 175 56.97 13.34 -38.50
N LEU A 176 56.98 13.51 -39.82
CA LEU A 176 55.76 13.77 -40.60
C LEU A 176 54.84 12.54 -40.63
N ASN A 177 55.39 11.34 -40.79
CA ASN A 177 54.61 10.09 -40.75
C ASN A 177 53.97 9.86 -39.36
N GLU A 178 54.71 10.13 -38.28
CA GLU A 178 54.18 10.07 -36.90
C GLU A 178 53.02 11.06 -36.68
N LEU A 179 53.12 12.28 -37.23
CA LEU A 179 52.05 13.28 -37.20
C LEU A 179 50.82 12.83 -38.00
N ALA A 180 51.03 12.32 -39.22
CA ALA A 180 49.96 11.83 -40.08
C ALA A 180 49.19 10.68 -39.41
N PHE A 181 49.91 9.76 -38.76
CA PHE A 181 49.31 8.67 -38.00
C PHE A 181 48.46 9.17 -36.83
N GLN A 182 48.94 10.14 -36.03
CA GLN A 182 48.18 10.70 -34.91
C GLN A 182 46.89 11.41 -35.34
N ILE A 183 46.92 12.12 -36.49
CA ILE A 183 45.76 12.83 -37.02
C ILE A 183 44.74 11.85 -37.60
N MET A 184 45.22 10.83 -38.34
CA MET A 184 44.38 9.86 -39.02
C MET A 184 43.68 8.90 -38.04
N TYR A 185 44.38 8.40 -37.03
CA TYR A 185 43.78 7.48 -36.05
C TYR A 185 42.58 8.09 -35.32
N HIS A 186 42.52 9.42 -35.13
CA HIS A 186 41.40 10.00 -34.38
C HIS A 186 40.17 10.30 -35.23
N SER A 187 40.32 10.55 -36.54
CA SER A 187 39.17 10.81 -37.43
C SER A 187 38.28 9.58 -37.58
N GLU A 188 38.85 8.37 -37.48
CA GLU A 188 38.10 7.11 -37.46
C GLU A 188 37.37 6.88 -36.12
N PHE A 189 38.00 7.19 -34.98
CA PHE A 189 37.36 7.05 -33.66
C PHE A 189 36.27 8.11 -33.40
N ALA A 190 36.36 9.30 -33.99
CA ALA A 190 35.32 10.35 -33.89
C ALA A 190 34.00 9.95 -34.59
N LYS A 191 34.00 8.88 -35.39
CA LYS A 191 32.84 8.37 -36.13
C LYS A 191 32.06 7.28 -35.38
N ALA A 192 32.57 6.78 -34.24
CA ALA A 192 31.92 5.73 -33.47
C ALA A 192 30.81 6.28 -32.55
N PRO A 193 29.61 5.66 -32.50
CA PRO A 193 28.47 6.19 -31.75
C PRO A 193 28.72 6.22 -30.23
N SER A 194 28.50 7.40 -29.66
CA SER A 194 28.82 7.82 -28.28
C SER A 194 27.94 7.21 -27.16
N HIS A 195 27.23 6.11 -27.39
CA HIS A 195 26.22 5.61 -26.45
C HIS A 195 26.64 4.43 -25.58
N HIS A 196 27.84 3.87 -25.77
CA HIS A 196 28.42 2.96 -24.79
C HIS A 196 29.93 2.92 -24.97
N LEU A 197 30.66 3.70 -24.17
CA LEU A 197 32.06 3.37 -23.93
C LEU A 197 32.07 2.11 -23.06
N PRO A 198 32.60 0.98 -23.53
CA PRO A 198 32.57 -0.25 -22.77
C PRO A 198 33.55 -0.15 -21.60
N LEU A 199 33.14 -0.66 -20.43
CA LEU A 199 33.87 -0.57 -19.16
C LEU A 199 35.32 -1.09 -19.23
N TRP A 200 35.66 -1.94 -20.20
CA TRP A 200 37.03 -2.37 -20.43
C TRP A 200 37.97 -1.21 -20.80
N PHE A 201 37.48 -0.12 -21.40
CA PHE A 201 38.28 1.06 -21.74
C PHE A 201 38.72 1.87 -20.50
N ILE A 202 37.94 1.81 -19.41
CA ILE A 202 38.28 2.45 -18.13
C ILE A 202 39.27 1.59 -17.34
N LEU A 203 39.17 0.26 -17.43
CA LEU A 203 40.12 -0.65 -16.77
C LEU A 203 41.49 -0.67 -17.46
N ASP A 204 41.53 -0.58 -18.78
CA ASP A 204 42.79 -0.65 -19.55
C ASP A 204 43.70 0.56 -19.29
N GLN A 205 43.12 1.74 -19.04
CA GLN A 205 43.85 2.96 -18.69
C GLN A 205 44.45 2.95 -17.27
N HIS A 206 44.03 2.04 -16.38
CA HIS A 206 44.50 1.98 -14.99
C HIS A 206 45.56 0.88 -14.74
N TRP A 207 45.76 -0.04 -15.69
CA TRP A 207 46.69 -1.19 -15.53
C TRP A 207 47.96 -1.10 -16.37
N HIS A 208 48.09 -0.11 -17.26
CA HIS A 208 49.30 0.13 -18.07
C HIS A 208 50.00 1.47 -17.78
N GLY A 209 49.75 2.05 -16.60
CA GLY A 209 50.51 3.18 -16.06
C GLY A 209 51.64 2.72 -15.15
#